data_AF-A0A182EVS9-F1
#
_entry.id   AF-A0A182EVS9-F1
#
_cell.length_a   1.000
_cell.length_b   1.000
_cell.length_c   1.000
_cell.angle_alpha   90.00
_cell.angle_beta   90.00
_cell.angle_gamma   90.00
#
_symmetry.space_group_name_H-M   'P 1'
#
loop_
_entity.id
_entity.type
_entity.pdbx_description
1 polymer ?
#
loop_
_entity_poly.entity_id
_entity_poly.type
_entity_poly.pdbx_seq_one_letter_code
_entity_poly.pdbx_strand_id
1 'polypeptide(L)'
;MQNYPESRIKPSRTFARIGLDYLGPITVKTKIGSKKRWIALFSCFTTRAVHLELVDDLTAESFLNVLRGFVARQGYPELILSDNVSQFQCVENRRPSVGEVVLINDPRTPRGIWILAKIIGLNA
;
A
#
# COMPACT_ATOMS: atom_id res chain seq x y z
N MET A 1 15.76 -23.91 -15.89
CA MET A 1 15.12 -23.61 -14.59
C MET A 1 14.53 -22.21 -14.70
N GLN A 2 13.24 -22.04 -14.45
CA GLN A 2 12.56 -20.76 -14.72
C GLN A 2 12.91 -19.74 -13.62
N ASN A 3 13.56 -18.63 -14.00
CA ASN A 3 13.94 -17.57 -13.07
C ASN A 3 12.71 -16.76 -12.68
N TYR A 4 12.12 -17.08 -11.53
CA TYR A 4 11.11 -16.23 -10.90
C TYR A 4 11.79 -15.17 -10.03
N PRO A 5 11.21 -13.97 -9.92
CA PRO A 5 11.75 -12.94 -9.04
C PRO A 5 11.77 -13.46 -7.59
N GLU A 6 12.88 -13.22 -6.88
CA GLU A 6 13.08 -13.72 -5.51
C GLU A 6 11.96 -13.35 -4.55
N SER A 7 11.35 -12.18 -4.76
CA SER A 7 10.21 -11.69 -3.99
C SER A 7 8.99 -12.64 -4.00
N ARG A 8 8.90 -13.52 -5.00
CA ARG A 8 7.80 -14.48 -5.21
C ARG A 8 8.09 -15.89 -4.71
N ILE A 9 9.37 -16.23 -4.52
CA ILE A 9 9.80 -17.60 -4.22
C ILE A 9 10.45 -17.74 -2.84
N LYS A 10 11.03 -16.65 -2.30
CA LYS A 10 11.65 -16.68 -0.97
C LYS A 10 10.54 -16.73 0.10
N PRO A 11 10.54 -17.74 0.99
CA PRO A 11 9.61 -17.77 2.12
C PRO A 11 9.69 -16.49 2.96
N SER A 12 8.56 -16.04 3.48
CA SER A 12 8.45 -14.90 4.40
C SER A 12 7.19 -15.02 5.24
N ARG A 13 7.05 -14.19 6.28
CA ARG A 13 5.79 -14.14 7.04
C ARG A 13 4.63 -13.71 6.14
N THR A 14 3.41 -14.07 6.51
CA THR A 14 2.22 -13.60 5.80
C THR A 14 2.23 -12.07 5.70
N PHE A 15 1.93 -11.57 4.50
CA PHE A 15 1.97 -10.15 4.15
C PHE A 15 3.34 -9.44 4.36
N ALA A 16 4.47 -10.15 4.43
CA ALA A 16 5.77 -9.46 4.42
C ALA A 16 6.08 -8.81 3.06
N ARG A 17 5.73 -9.50 1.98
CA ARG A 17 5.89 -9.02 0.60
C ARG A 17 4.53 -9.03 -0.05
N ILE A 18 4.09 -7.86 -0.51
CA ILE A 18 2.74 -7.69 -1.02
C ILE A 18 2.73 -6.99 -2.38
N GLY A 19 1.73 -7.33 -3.19
CA GLY A 19 1.29 -6.54 -4.32
C GLY A 19 0.11 -5.69 -3.90
N LEU A 20 0.14 -4.40 -4.22
CA LEU A 20 -0.95 -3.46 -3.99
C LEU A 20 -1.53 -3.04 -5.33
N ASP A 21 -2.84 -3.18 -5.47
CA ASP A 21 -3.59 -2.77 -6.65
C ASP A 21 -4.94 -2.16 -6.23
N TYR A 22 -5.60 -1.46 -7.15
CA TYR A 22 -6.91 -0.88 -6.96
C TYR A 22 -7.93 -1.49 -7.92
N LEU A 23 -9.00 -2.07 -7.36
CA LEU A 23 -10.19 -2.39 -8.13
C LEU A 23 -10.91 -1.09 -8.50
N GLY A 24 -11.30 -0.98 -9.76
CA GLY A 24 -12.07 0.14 -10.31
C GLY A 24 -13.36 0.44 -9.54
N PRO A 25 -13.98 1.59 -9.82
CA PRO A 25 -15.00 2.13 -8.94
C PRO A 25 -16.24 1.24 -8.92
N ILE A 26 -16.53 0.68 -7.75
CA ILE A 26 -17.80 0.03 -7.44
C ILE A 26 -18.80 1.07 -6.94
N THR A 27 -20.06 0.90 -7.32
CA THR A 27 -21.14 1.78 -6.87
C THR A 27 -21.69 1.26 -5.55
N VAL A 28 -21.48 2.01 -4.47
CA VAL A 28 -21.95 1.67 -3.12
C VAL A 28 -23.16 2.53 -2.76
N LYS A 29 -24.23 1.90 -2.27
CA LYS A 29 -25.39 2.61 -1.73
C LYS A 29 -25.04 3.21 -0.37
N THR A 30 -25.32 4.50 -0.22
CA THR A 30 -25.19 5.26 1.03
C THR A 30 -26.55 5.82 1.43
N LYS A 31 -26.66 6.38 2.64
CA LYS A 31 -27.91 7.01 3.13
C LYS A 31 -28.40 8.18 2.25
N ILE A 32 -27.52 8.81 1.49
CA ILE A 32 -27.79 10.03 0.71
C ILE A 32 -27.80 9.73 -0.80
N GLY A 33 -27.68 8.45 -1.21
CA GLY A 33 -27.63 8.03 -2.61
C GLY A 33 -26.48 7.08 -2.91
N SER A 34 -26.11 6.92 -4.18
CA SER A 34 -25.01 6.04 -4.60
C SER A 34 -23.70 6.80 -4.77
N LYS A 35 -22.59 6.27 -4.23
CA LYS A 35 -21.24 6.83 -4.42
C LYS A 35 -20.31 5.81 -5.07
N LYS A 36 -19.40 6.30 -5.92
CA LYS A 36 -18.28 5.51 -6.43
C LYS A 36 -17.25 5.33 -5.31
N ARG A 37 -16.77 4.10 -5.15
CA ARG A 37 -15.77 3.69 -4.17
C ARG A 37 -14.80 2.73 -4.84
N TRP A 38 -13.57 2.68 -4.38
CA TRP A 38 -12.56 1.75 -4.89
C TRP A 38 -12.27 0.69 -3.84
N ILE A 39 -11.58 -0.37 -4.24
CA ILE A 39 -11.10 -1.39 -3.31
C ILE A 39 -9.58 -1.47 -3.45
N ALA A 40 -8.85 -1.25 -2.36
CA ALA A 40 -7.42 -1.56 -2.31
C ALA A 40 -7.25 -3.06 -2.08
N LEU A 41 -6.55 -3.71 -3.00
CA LEU A 41 -6.19 -5.12 -2.95
C LEU A 41 -4.76 -5.27 -2.47
N PHE A 42 -4.58 -5.89 -1.32
CA PHE A 42 -3.29 -6.29 -0.79
C PHE A 42 -3.11 -7.80 -0.98
N SER A 43 -2.28 -8.19 -1.94
CA SER A 43 -2.02 -9.59 -2.28
C SER A 43 -0.69 -10.06 -1.67
N CYS A 44 -0.70 -11.11 -0.87
CA CYS A 44 0.52 -11.67 -0.30
C CYS A 44 1.27 -12.54 -1.33
N PHE A 45 2.56 -12.28 -1.55
CA PHE A 45 3.36 -13.06 -2.49
C PHE A 45 3.68 -14.46 -2.00
N THR A 46 3.82 -14.64 -0.68
CA THR A 46 4.16 -15.95 -0.10
C THR A 46 2.95 -16.88 -0.02
N THR A 47 1.81 -16.41 0.49
CA THR A 47 0.64 -17.28 0.74
C THR A 47 -0.45 -17.16 -0.33
N ARG A 48 -0.38 -16.16 -1.22
CA ARG A 48 -1.46 -15.78 -2.15
C ARG A 48 -2.76 -15.34 -1.49
N ALA A 49 -2.74 -15.08 -0.17
CA ALA A 49 -3.86 -14.46 0.53
C ALA A 49 -4.12 -13.04 0.00
N VAL A 50 -5.39 -12.65 -0.05
CA VAL A 50 -5.82 -11.31 -0.48
C VAL A 50 -6.54 -10.62 0.68
N HIS A 51 -6.14 -9.40 0.98
CA HIS A 51 -6.80 -8.52 1.93
C HIS A 51 -7.41 -7.33 1.18
N LEU A 52 -8.69 -7.06 1.42
CA LEU A 52 -9.46 -6.04 0.71
C LEU A 52 -9.87 -4.92 1.66
N GLU A 53 -9.68 -3.68 1.24
CA GLU A 53 -10.11 -2.50 1.97
C GLU A 53 -10.92 -1.58 1.06
N LEU A 54 -12.07 -1.10 1.54
CA LEU A 54 -12.85 -0.10 0.81
C LEU A 54 -12.14 1.26 0.91
N VAL A 55 -12.04 1.95 -0.22
CA VAL A 55 -11.39 3.25 -0.33
C VAL A 55 -12.40 4.27 -0.86
N ASP A 56 -12.48 5.41 -0.17
CA ASP A 56 -13.47 6.42 -0.48
C ASP A 56 -13.22 7.12 -1.82
N ASP A 57 -11.97 7.42 -2.11
CA ASP A 57 -11.50 8.06 -3.34
C ASP A 57 -10.03 7.70 -3.61
N LEU A 58 -9.50 8.17 -4.73
CA LEU A 58 -8.11 7.94 -5.12
C LEU A 58 -7.15 9.02 -4.58
N THR A 59 -7.50 9.72 -3.49
CA THR A 59 -6.57 10.68 -2.87
C THR A 59 -5.49 10.00 -2.05
N ALA A 60 -4.38 10.72 -1.83
CA ALA A 60 -3.28 10.27 -0.97
C ALA A 60 -3.74 10.04 0.48
N GLU A 61 -4.67 10.84 0.99
CA GLU A 61 -5.20 10.72 2.36
C GLU A 61 -6.01 9.43 2.54
N SER A 62 -6.92 9.15 1.60
CA SER A 62 -7.69 7.90 1.60
C SER A 62 -6.79 6.67 1.51
N PHE A 63 -5.74 6.73 0.68
CA PHE A 63 -4.74 5.68 0.61
C PHE A 63 -4.00 5.48 1.94
N LEU A 64 -3.49 6.55 2.57
CA LEU A 64 -2.79 6.47 3.86
C LEU A 64 -3.68 5.87 4.96
N ASN A 65 -4.96 6.23 5.00
CA ASN A 65 -5.90 5.69 5.99
C ASN A 65 -6.08 4.17 5.82
N VAL A 66 -6.22 3.72 4.58
CA VAL A 66 -6.34 2.30 4.24
C VAL A 66 -5.06 1.54 4.53
N LEU A 67 -3.90 2.09 4.19
CA LEU A 67 -2.59 1.51 4.50
C LEU A 67 -2.37 1.37 6.01
N ARG A 68 -2.73 2.40 6.80
CA ARG A 68 -2.65 2.34 8.27
C ARG A 68 -3.54 1.23 8.83
N GLY A 69 -4.77 1.10 8.32
CA GLY A 69 -5.66 0.01 8.70
C GLY A 69 -5.11 -1.37 8.37
N PHE A 70 -4.55 -1.54 7.17
CA PHE A 70 -3.89 -2.77 6.75
C PHE A 70 -2.72 -3.13 7.67
N VAL A 71 -1.81 -2.18 7.93
CA VAL A 71 -0.64 -2.39 8.79
C VAL A 71 -1.05 -2.71 10.23
N ALA A 72 -2.10 -2.06 10.76
CA ALA A 72 -2.61 -2.34 12.10
C ALA A 72 -3.13 -3.79 12.22
N ARG A 73 -3.65 -4.38 11.14
CA ARG A 73 -4.19 -5.76 11.12
C ARG A 73 -3.15 -6.83 10.77
N GLN A 74 -2.28 -6.56 9.78
CA GLN A 74 -1.37 -7.56 9.19
C GLN A 74 0.11 -7.36 9.57
N GLY A 75 0.42 -6.27 10.26
CA GLY A 75 1.79 -5.81 10.53
C GLY A 75 2.44 -5.13 9.33
N TYR A 76 3.66 -4.62 9.52
CA TYR A 76 4.41 -3.83 8.55
C TYR A 76 5.00 -4.68 7.41
N PRO A 77 4.53 -4.57 6.14
CA PRO A 77 5.21 -5.27 5.05
C PRO A 77 6.63 -4.72 4.87
N GLU A 78 7.53 -5.63 4.54
CA GLU A 78 8.92 -5.34 4.16
C GLU A 78 9.00 -4.74 2.75
N LEU A 79 8.07 -5.15 1.87
CA LEU A 79 8.04 -4.76 0.47
C LEU A 79 6.60 -4.61 -0.03
N ILE A 80 6.33 -3.48 -0.68
CA ILE A 80 5.11 -3.28 -1.47
C ILE A 80 5.49 -3.13 -2.93
N LEU A 81 4.90 -3.94 -3.80
CA LEU A 81 4.94 -3.76 -5.25
C LEU A 81 3.61 -3.14 -5.70
N SER A 82 3.66 -2.02 -6.41
CA SER A 82 2.48 -1.34 -6.93
C SER A 82 2.79 -0.68 -8.28
N ASP A 83 1.81 -0.66 -9.17
CA ASP A 83 1.86 0.02 -10.46
C ASP A 83 1.34 1.47 -10.41
N ASN A 84 0.56 1.83 -9.37
CA ASN A 84 -0.17 3.09 -9.27
C ASN A 84 0.65 4.26 -8.70
N VAL A 85 1.70 4.66 -9.43
CA VAL A 85 2.70 5.66 -9.01
C VAL A 85 2.11 7.02 -8.57
N SER A 86 1.01 7.49 -9.17
CA SER A 86 0.52 8.86 -8.95
C SER A 86 -0.01 9.13 -7.54
N GLN A 87 -0.72 8.17 -6.93
CA GLN A 87 -1.26 8.34 -5.58
C GLN A 87 -0.13 8.34 -4.54
N PHE A 88 0.89 7.51 -4.73
CA PHE A 88 2.04 7.44 -3.83
C PHE A 88 2.95 8.67 -3.96
N GLN A 89 3.14 9.19 -5.18
CA GLN A 89 3.88 10.45 -5.40
C GLN A 89 3.21 11.65 -4.72
N CYS A 90 1.87 11.68 -4.65
CA CYS A 90 1.18 12.73 -3.90
C CYS A 90 1.41 12.63 -2.38
N VAL A 91 1.55 11.42 -1.83
CA VAL A 91 1.93 11.23 -0.41
C VAL A 91 3.32 11.82 -0.13
N GLU A 92 4.25 11.66 -1.06
CA GLU A 92 5.65 12.10 -0.93
C GLU A 92 5.77 13.62 -0.71
N ASN A 93 4.91 14.42 -1.32
CA ASN A 93 4.96 15.89 -1.22
C ASN A 93 4.45 16.46 0.12
N ARG A 94 3.95 15.60 1.03
CA ARG A 94 3.44 16.01 2.34
C ARG A 94 4.54 15.97 3.39
N ARG A 95 4.59 16.96 4.30
CA ARG A 95 5.44 16.86 5.49
C ARG A 95 4.94 15.74 6.42
N PRO A 96 5.75 14.70 6.69
CA PRO A 96 5.34 13.62 7.58
C PRO A 96 5.45 14.04 9.04
N SER A 97 4.74 13.34 9.93
CA SER A 97 4.84 13.53 11.39
C SER A 97 5.67 12.44 12.05
N VAL A 98 6.23 12.73 13.23
CA VAL A 98 6.91 11.70 14.03
C VAL A 98 5.91 10.60 14.42
N GLY A 99 6.34 9.35 14.31
CA GLY A 99 5.51 8.16 14.53
C GLY A 99 4.68 7.74 13.32
N GLU A 100 4.65 8.55 12.26
CA GLU A 100 3.90 8.24 11.05
C GLU A 100 4.56 7.15 10.22
N VAL A 101 3.72 6.33 9.60
CA VAL A 101 4.12 5.33 8.61
C VAL A 101 4.07 5.96 7.22
N VAL A 102 5.19 5.95 6.53
CA VAL A 102 5.38 6.56 5.22
C VAL A 102 5.95 5.54 4.22
N LEU A 103 5.76 5.82 2.94
CA LEU A 103 6.45 5.14 1.86
C LEU A 103 7.70 5.94 1.51
N ILE A 104 8.84 5.26 1.45
CA ILE A 104 10.10 5.87 1.05
C ILE A 104 10.22 5.76 -0.46
N ASN A 105 10.41 6.90 -1.12
CA ASN A 105 10.89 6.98 -2.49
C ASN A 105 12.42 6.99 -2.48
N ASP A 106 13.04 5.81 -2.50
CA ASP A 106 14.50 5.69 -2.62
C ASP A 106 14.87 5.56 -4.11
N PRO A 107 15.68 6.47 -4.69
CA PRO A 107 16.12 6.41 -6.08
C PRO A 107 16.81 5.11 -6.49
N ARG A 108 17.32 4.33 -5.51
CA ARG A 108 17.97 3.03 -5.72
C ARG A 108 16.96 1.89 -5.83
N THR A 109 15.73 2.12 -5.38
CA THR A 109 14.67 1.12 -5.40
C THR A 109 14.06 1.06 -6.81
N PRO A 110 13.89 -0.13 -7.41
CA PRO A 110 13.26 -0.25 -8.73
C PRO A 110 11.85 0.35 -8.75
N ARG A 111 11.44 0.89 -9.92
CA ARG A 111 10.10 1.48 -10.07
C ARG A 111 8.99 0.54 -9.61
N GLY A 112 8.03 1.10 -8.89
CA GLY A 112 6.88 0.38 -8.38
C GLY A 112 7.16 -0.43 -7.11
N ILE A 113 8.41 -0.49 -6.64
CA ILE A 113 8.73 -1.05 -5.33
C ILE A 113 8.77 0.09 -4.31
N TRP A 114 8.09 -0.11 -3.19
CA TRP A 114 8.02 0.83 -2.09
C TRP A 114 8.43 0.18 -0.79
N ILE A 115 9.26 0.88 -0.03
CA ILE A 115 9.67 0.50 1.31
C ILE A 115 8.86 1.30 2.31
N LEU A 116 8.28 0.62 3.29
CA LEU A 116 7.63 1.28 4.42
C LEU A 116 8.65 1.63 5.49
N ALA A 117 8.53 2.84 6.01
CA ALA A 117 9.25 3.24 7.19
C ALA A 117 8.33 3.96 8.17
N LYS A 118 8.70 3.86 9.45
CA LYS A 118 8.13 4.68 10.50
C LYS A 118 9.08 5.84 10.77
N ILE A 119 8.57 7.07 10.72
CA ILE A 119 9.36 8.25 11.08
C ILE A 119 9.65 8.22 12.57
N ILE A 120 10.92 8.11 12.94
CA ILE A 120 11.37 8.10 14.35
C ILE A 120 11.79 9.48 14.85
N GLY A 121 12.08 10.41 13.94
CA GLY A 121 12.48 11.78 14.22
C GLY A 121 12.54 12.57 12.92
N LEU A 122 12.36 13.89 13.02
CA LEU A 122 12.56 14.83 11.92
C LEU A 122 13.79 15.65 12.29
N ASN A 123 14.77 15.71 11.39
CA ASN A 123 15.85 16.67 11.54
C ASN A 123 15.27 18.04 11.21
N ALA A 124 15.30 18.95 12.20
CA ALA A 124 14.87 20.34 12.05
C ALA A 124 15.83 21.13 11.17
#